data_AF-A0A3M2KVH0-F1
#
_entry.id   AF-A0A3M2KVH0-F1
#
_cell.length_a   1.000
_cell.length_b   1.000
_cell.length_c   1.000
_cell.angle_alpha   90.00
_cell.angle_beta   90.00
_cell.angle_gamma   90.00
#
_symmetry.space_group_name_H-M   'P 1'
#
loop_
_entity.id
_entity.type
_entity.pdbx_description
1 polymer ?
#
loop_
_entity_poly.entity_id
_entity_poly.type
_entity_poly.pdbx_seq_one_letter_code
_entity_poly.pdbx_strand_id
1 'polypeptide(L)'
;MANTLTYSPRYNDFAILTYMPGHLAKTLDGFPGIRVDGVTSGKYPALQLRHLPTNSIISFRYVSHTLRGKLPASCHPVILSCKEVLLRPDRELTAREYDDLAAAPHMTSDVQILLSGLLARMRLAHPDKKWAVRELIWGRENRPDQDAGSFTYCWGTGDEWVVRWGGRSSVPATDVAQALTDPFAGVEGATARHFGSDRCEVRLGSARLRLEHRDVERGWEYDQLGMRP
;
A
#
# COMPACT_ATOMS: atom_id res chain seq x y z
N MET A 1 -5.40 -6.09 19.61
CA MET A 1 -4.43 -4.96 19.63
C MET A 1 -4.47 -4.30 18.25
N ALA A 2 -4.46 -2.97 18.14
CA ALA A 2 -4.49 -2.28 16.85
C ALA A 2 -3.10 -2.29 16.20
N ASN A 3 -2.96 -2.72 14.94
CA ASN A 3 -1.68 -2.75 14.20
C ASN A 3 -1.23 -1.31 13.88
N THR A 4 -0.15 -0.81 14.51
CA THR A 4 0.44 0.48 14.15
C THR A 4 1.53 0.26 13.12
N LEU A 5 1.25 0.61 11.87
CA LEU A 5 2.24 0.69 10.80
C LEU A 5 2.89 2.08 10.75
N THR A 6 4.13 2.21 10.28
CA THR A 6 4.72 3.51 9.90
C THR A 6 5.57 3.31 8.67
N TYR A 7 5.37 4.15 7.65
CA TYR A 7 6.11 4.09 6.38
C TYR A 7 7.21 5.16 6.38
N SER A 8 8.42 4.81 5.95
CA SER A 8 9.54 5.74 5.78
C SER A 8 10.19 5.48 4.42
N PRO A 9 9.86 6.27 3.38
CA PRO A 9 10.52 6.16 2.10
C PRO A 9 11.93 6.76 2.19
N ARG A 10 12.92 5.96 1.80
CA ARG A 10 14.29 6.39 1.47
C ARG A 10 14.53 6.12 0.00
N TYR A 11 15.56 6.74 -0.59
CA TYR A 11 15.85 6.70 -2.03
C TYR A 11 15.79 5.30 -2.68
N ASN A 12 16.08 4.24 -1.93
CA ASN A 12 15.98 2.85 -2.38
C ASN A 12 15.45 1.85 -1.32
N ASP A 13 14.93 2.36 -0.19
CA ASP A 13 14.44 1.54 0.94
C ASP A 13 13.07 2.04 1.38
N PHE A 14 12.03 1.26 1.12
CA PHE A 14 10.70 1.49 1.66
C PHE A 14 10.58 0.76 3.00
N ALA A 15 10.83 1.50 4.09
CA ALA A 15 10.82 0.92 5.42
C ALA A 15 9.40 0.96 6.04
N ILE A 16 8.93 -0.21 6.47
CA ILE A 16 7.66 -0.41 7.16
C ILE A 16 7.95 -0.81 8.61
N LEU A 17 7.61 0.07 9.54
CA LEU A 17 7.73 -0.19 10.97
C LEU A 17 6.42 -0.81 11.47
N THR A 18 6.50 -1.96 12.12
CA THR A 18 5.32 -2.73 12.56
C THR A 18 5.67 -3.63 13.75
N TYR A 19 4.68 -4.08 14.51
CA TYR A 19 4.89 -5.15 15.49
C TYR A 19 4.61 -6.55 14.95
N MET A 20 4.20 -6.70 13.68
CA MET A 20 4.04 -8.01 13.04
C MET A 20 4.73 -8.08 11.68
N PRO A 21 6.07 -7.97 11.63
CA PRO A 21 6.81 -7.88 10.36
C PRO A 21 6.56 -9.11 9.48
N GLY A 22 6.61 -10.31 10.08
CA GLY A 22 6.35 -11.56 9.36
C GLY A 22 4.95 -11.64 8.77
N HIS A 23 3.91 -11.15 9.46
CA HIS A 23 2.54 -11.19 8.93
C HIS A 23 2.35 -10.25 7.73
N LEU A 24 2.95 -9.06 7.76
CA LEU A 24 2.90 -8.17 6.60
C LEU A 24 3.76 -8.68 5.44
N ALA A 25 4.90 -9.30 5.73
CA ALA A 25 5.71 -9.92 4.69
C ALA A 25 4.92 -11.01 3.92
N LYS A 26 4.01 -11.73 4.59
CA LYS A 26 3.10 -12.70 3.94
C LYS A 26 2.18 -12.05 2.88
N THR A 27 1.83 -10.78 3.00
CA THR A 27 0.95 -10.12 2.00
C THR A 27 1.68 -9.85 0.69
N LEU A 28 3.00 -10.05 0.65
CA LEU A 28 3.83 -9.95 -0.55
C LEU A 28 4.14 -11.32 -1.16
N ASP A 29 3.57 -12.39 -0.60
CA ASP A 29 3.68 -13.73 -1.19
C ASP A 29 3.07 -13.74 -2.60
N GLY A 30 3.77 -14.39 -3.53
CA GLY A 30 3.39 -14.42 -4.95
C GLY A 30 3.64 -13.12 -5.73
N PHE A 31 4.16 -12.05 -5.10
CA PHE A 31 4.53 -10.84 -5.84
C PHE A 31 5.74 -11.12 -6.75
N PRO A 32 5.64 -10.91 -8.09
CA PRO A 32 6.72 -11.25 -9.01
C PRO A 32 8.04 -10.54 -8.68
N GLY A 33 9.13 -11.30 -8.61
CA GLY A 33 10.47 -10.76 -8.41
C GLY A 33 10.83 -10.28 -7.00
N ILE A 34 9.97 -10.48 -6.01
CA ILE A 34 10.30 -10.23 -4.60
C ILE A 34 11.05 -11.42 -4.00
N ARG A 35 12.17 -11.17 -3.33
CA ARG A 35 13.00 -12.18 -2.65
C ARG A 35 13.36 -11.75 -1.24
N VAL A 36 13.55 -12.73 -0.35
CA VAL A 36 14.12 -12.46 0.98
C VAL A 36 15.60 -12.14 0.80
N ASP A 37 15.99 -10.90 1.09
CA ASP A 37 17.38 -10.44 1.03
C ASP A 37 18.13 -10.78 2.32
N GLY A 38 17.40 -10.84 3.44
CA GLY A 38 17.90 -11.30 4.73
C GLY A 38 17.36 -10.50 5.90
N VAL A 39 18.10 -10.56 7.02
CA VAL A 39 17.82 -9.76 8.22
C VAL A 39 19.04 -8.93 8.53
N THR A 40 18.86 -7.61 8.63
CA THR A 40 19.94 -6.72 9.06
C THR A 40 20.26 -6.94 10.53
N SER A 41 21.55 -6.91 10.86
CA SER A 41 22.05 -6.93 12.24
C SER A 41 22.14 -5.50 12.80
N GLY A 42 22.17 -5.38 14.13
CA GLY A 42 22.37 -4.11 14.82
C GLY A 42 21.19 -3.69 15.71
N LYS A 43 21.19 -2.42 16.13
CA LYS A 43 20.26 -1.88 17.14
C LYS A 43 18.79 -1.91 16.72
N TYR A 44 18.52 -1.86 15.41
CA TYR A 44 17.18 -1.90 14.83
C TYR A 44 17.15 -2.89 13.66
N PRO A 45 17.13 -4.20 13.95
CA PRO A 45 17.13 -5.22 12.91
C PRO A 45 15.85 -5.12 12.07
N ALA A 46 15.98 -5.43 10.79
CA ALA A 46 14.93 -5.34 9.79
C ALA A 46 14.97 -6.55 8.88
N LEU A 47 13.80 -7.14 8.60
CA LEU A 47 13.62 -8.07 7.51
C LEU A 47 13.68 -7.29 6.20
N GLN A 48 14.56 -7.66 5.29
CA GLN A 48 14.71 -7.02 3.99
C GLN A 48 14.20 -7.94 2.90
N LEU A 49 13.32 -7.39 2.06
CA LEU A 49 12.89 -8.00 0.82
C LEU A 49 13.41 -7.16 -0.34
N ARG A 50 13.99 -7.81 -1.35
CA ARG A 50 14.51 -7.17 -2.56
C ARG A 50 13.60 -7.46 -3.74
N HIS A 51 13.30 -6.44 -4.51
CA HIS A 51 12.68 -6.59 -5.82
C HIS A 51 13.79 -6.72 -6.87
N LEU A 52 13.97 -7.91 -7.46
CA LEU A 52 15.08 -8.21 -8.36
C LEU A 52 15.19 -7.26 -9.57
N PRO A 53 14.10 -6.92 -10.29
CA PRO A 53 14.20 -6.06 -11.48
C PRO A 53 14.74 -4.66 -11.18
N THR A 54 14.33 -4.06 -10.06
CA THR A 54 14.67 -2.67 -9.72
C THR A 54 15.77 -2.55 -8.67
N ASN A 55 16.17 -3.68 -8.07
CA ASN A 55 17.07 -3.75 -6.93
C ASN A 55 16.60 -2.97 -5.68
N SER A 56 15.33 -2.56 -5.65
CA SER A 56 14.74 -1.79 -4.56
C SER A 56 14.49 -2.69 -3.35
N ILE A 57 14.58 -2.10 -2.15
CA ILE A 57 14.39 -2.82 -0.89
C ILE A 57 13.09 -2.38 -0.22
N ILE A 58 12.34 -3.36 0.29
CA ILE A 58 11.27 -3.15 1.27
C ILE A 58 11.78 -3.71 2.60
N SER A 59 11.85 -2.87 3.63
CA SER A 59 12.38 -3.26 4.94
C SER A 59 11.29 -3.28 6.01
N PHE A 60 10.98 -4.43 6.57
CA PHE A 60 10.08 -4.53 7.72
C PHE A 60 10.86 -4.46 9.04
N ARG A 61 10.65 -3.38 9.80
CA ARG A 61 11.31 -3.10 11.07
C ARG A 61 10.36 -3.40 12.22
N TYR A 62 10.83 -4.19 13.18
CA TYR A 62 10.02 -4.44 14.37
C TYR A 62 10.06 -3.25 15.32
N VAL A 63 8.89 -2.72 15.67
CA VAL A 63 8.73 -1.69 16.70
C VAL A 63 7.94 -2.27 17.85
N SER A 64 8.62 -2.46 18.98
CA SER A 64 8.01 -2.86 20.24
C SER A 64 8.64 -2.08 21.38
N HIS A 65 7.79 -1.66 22.32
CA HIS A 65 8.22 -1.02 23.56
C HIS A 65 8.88 -2.02 24.53
N THR A 66 8.61 -3.32 24.37
CA THR A 66 9.05 -4.39 25.30
C THR A 66 10.25 -5.17 24.80
N LEU A 67 10.43 -5.28 23.49
CA LEU A 67 11.50 -6.06 22.86
C LEU A 67 12.42 -5.10 22.07
N ARG A 68 13.33 -4.44 22.79
CA ARG A 68 14.31 -3.54 22.19
C ARG A 68 15.37 -4.34 21.42
N GLY A 69 15.32 -4.26 20.09
CA GLY A 69 16.43 -4.65 19.23
C GLY A 69 16.51 -6.11 18.79
N LYS A 70 15.43 -6.89 18.89
CA LYS A 70 15.35 -8.24 18.30
C LYS A 70 14.08 -8.39 17.47
N LEU A 71 14.22 -8.91 16.24
CA LEU A 71 13.06 -9.32 15.45
C LEU A 71 12.41 -10.55 16.08
N PRO A 72 11.06 -10.68 16.03
CA PRO A 72 10.37 -11.91 16.39
C PRO A 72 10.86 -13.09 15.55
N ALA A 73 10.78 -14.31 16.11
CA ALA A 73 11.13 -15.54 15.40
C ALA A 73 10.35 -15.70 14.07
N SER A 74 9.12 -15.19 13.99
CA SER A 74 8.31 -15.16 12.76
C SER A 74 8.93 -14.38 11.60
N CYS A 75 10.00 -13.62 11.83
CA CYS A 75 10.75 -12.90 10.81
C CYS A 75 12.01 -13.65 10.36
N HIS A 76 12.28 -14.83 10.93
CA HIS A 76 13.44 -15.62 10.57
C HIS A 76 13.31 -16.06 9.10
N PRO A 77 14.34 -15.87 8.24
CA PRO A 77 14.26 -16.20 6.82
C PRO A 77 13.79 -17.64 6.56
N VAL A 78 14.24 -18.60 7.36
CA VAL A 78 13.78 -20.00 7.27
C VAL A 78 12.27 -20.10 7.48
N ILE A 79 11.72 -19.47 8.51
CA ILE A 79 10.27 -19.48 8.80
C ILE A 79 9.48 -18.80 7.67
N LEU A 80 10.04 -17.71 7.12
CA LEU A 80 9.47 -17.01 5.97
C LEU A 80 9.63 -17.74 4.63
N SER A 81 10.41 -18.82 4.60
CA SER A 81 10.64 -19.68 3.42
C SER A 81 10.02 -21.08 3.59
N CYS A 82 9.47 -21.39 4.77
CA CYS A 82 8.73 -22.62 5.03
C CYS A 82 7.32 -22.52 4.44
N LYS A 83 6.67 -23.67 4.20
CA LYS A 83 5.38 -23.81 3.49
C LYS A 83 4.22 -22.87 3.92
N GLU A 84 4.30 -22.21 5.07
CA GLU A 84 3.30 -21.25 5.56
C GLU A 84 3.53 -19.78 5.13
N VAL A 85 4.68 -19.48 4.51
CA VAL A 85 5.08 -18.20 3.93
C VAL A 85 5.97 -18.51 2.73
N LEU A 86 5.49 -18.40 1.49
CA LEU A 86 6.25 -18.82 0.32
C LEU A 86 7.12 -17.69 -0.25
N LEU A 87 7.80 -16.91 0.61
CA LEU A 87 8.79 -15.96 0.08
C LEU A 87 9.98 -16.77 -0.45
N ARG A 88 10.13 -16.73 -1.77
CA ARG A 88 10.98 -17.69 -2.48
C ARG A 88 12.47 -17.44 -2.19
N PRO A 89 13.25 -18.52 -2.00
CA PRO A 89 14.69 -18.44 -1.75
C PRO A 89 15.54 -18.41 -3.04
N ASP A 90 14.93 -18.56 -4.22
CA ASP A 90 15.60 -18.52 -5.52
C ASP A 90 16.18 -17.13 -5.80
N ARG A 91 17.29 -17.08 -6.53
CA ARG A 91 18.03 -15.81 -6.77
C ARG A 91 17.74 -15.16 -8.12
N GLU A 92 16.91 -15.79 -8.95
CA GLU A 92 16.61 -15.36 -10.31
C GLU A 92 15.10 -15.31 -10.53
N LEU A 93 14.68 -14.55 -11.55
CA LEU A 93 13.29 -14.52 -11.98
C LEU A 93 12.95 -15.81 -12.71
N THR A 94 11.82 -16.42 -12.37
CA THR A 94 11.25 -17.48 -13.20
C THR A 94 10.67 -16.90 -14.50
N ALA A 95 10.55 -17.71 -15.55
CA ALA A 95 9.95 -17.27 -16.82
C ALA A 95 8.55 -16.67 -16.63
N ARG A 96 7.73 -17.29 -15.77
CA ARG A 96 6.41 -16.76 -15.42
C ARG A 96 6.47 -15.39 -14.74
N GLU A 97 7.42 -15.16 -13.83
CA GLU A 97 7.57 -13.85 -13.21
C GLU A 97 8.04 -12.80 -14.22
N TYR A 98 8.89 -13.19 -15.15
CA TYR A 98 9.29 -12.31 -16.24
C TYR A 98 8.07 -11.92 -17.09
N ASP A 99 7.22 -12.88 -17.45
CA ASP A 99 5.99 -12.63 -18.21
C ASP A 99 5.00 -11.75 -17.43
N ASP A 100 4.81 -12.03 -16.13
CA ASP A 100 3.93 -11.24 -15.25
C ASP A 100 4.43 -9.79 -15.11
N LEU A 101 5.76 -9.60 -14.97
CA LEU A 101 6.38 -8.27 -14.91
C LEU A 101 6.33 -7.55 -16.26
N ALA A 102 6.52 -8.26 -17.37
CA ALA A 102 6.45 -7.69 -18.72
C ALA A 102 5.02 -7.29 -19.11
N ALA A 103 4.02 -7.97 -18.54
CA ALA A 103 2.60 -7.63 -18.69
C ALA A 103 2.16 -6.43 -17.82
N ALA A 104 3.02 -5.94 -16.92
CA ALA A 104 2.72 -4.77 -16.10
C ALA A 104 2.44 -3.55 -17.00
N PRO A 105 1.32 -2.84 -16.79
CA PRO A 105 1.03 -1.66 -17.59
C PRO A 105 2.15 -0.62 -17.46
N HIS A 106 2.57 -0.07 -18.60
CA HIS A 106 3.53 1.01 -18.63
C HIS A 106 3.07 2.18 -17.74
N MET A 107 3.96 2.73 -16.93
CA MET A 107 3.74 3.94 -16.12
C MET A 107 4.72 5.01 -16.54
N THR A 108 4.23 6.21 -16.85
CA THR A 108 5.10 7.39 -17.02
C THR A 108 5.69 7.83 -15.69
N SER A 109 6.77 8.61 -15.73
CA SER A 109 7.44 9.11 -14.52
C SER A 109 6.49 9.88 -13.60
N ASP A 110 5.59 10.70 -14.15
CA ASP A 110 4.64 11.49 -13.36
C ASP A 110 3.62 10.61 -12.62
N VAL A 111 3.13 9.54 -13.24
CA VAL A 111 2.29 8.55 -12.56
C VAL A 111 3.06 7.84 -11.45
N GLN A 112 4.31 7.43 -11.71
CA GLN A 112 5.14 6.79 -10.69
C GLN A 112 5.32 7.70 -9.48
N ILE A 113 5.50 9.01 -9.70
CA ILE A 113 5.59 10.02 -8.64
C ILE A 113 4.26 10.12 -7.88
N LEU A 114 3.11 10.20 -8.57
CA LEU A 114 1.80 10.27 -7.93
C LEU A 114 1.49 9.02 -7.09
N LEU A 115 1.72 7.82 -7.62
CA LEU A 115 1.49 6.56 -6.90
C LEU A 115 2.46 6.39 -5.73
N SER A 116 3.74 6.71 -5.91
CA SER A 116 4.72 6.72 -4.81
C SER A 116 4.33 7.74 -3.74
N GLY A 117 3.83 8.90 -4.19
CA GLY A 117 3.35 9.95 -3.32
C GLY A 117 2.15 9.51 -2.49
N LEU A 118 1.21 8.77 -3.09
CA LEU A 118 0.08 8.16 -2.39
C LEU A 118 0.56 7.15 -1.34
N LEU A 119 1.43 6.21 -1.73
CA LEU A 119 1.97 5.19 -0.82
C LEU A 119 2.67 5.81 0.39
N ALA A 120 3.52 6.83 0.18
CA ALA A 120 4.26 7.51 1.23
C ALA A 120 3.35 8.23 2.25
N ARG A 121 2.14 8.61 1.84
CA ARG A 121 1.21 9.43 2.65
C ARG A 121 0.16 8.61 3.37
N MET A 122 0.12 7.29 3.18
CA MET A 122 -0.85 6.41 3.83
C MET A 122 -0.81 6.41 5.36
N ARG A 123 0.13 7.09 6.05
CA ARG A 123 0.06 7.26 7.51
C ARG A 123 0.06 8.71 7.96
N LEU A 124 -0.06 9.65 7.03
CA LEU A 124 -0.12 11.05 7.37
C LEU A 124 -1.55 11.46 7.72
N ALA A 125 -1.62 12.38 8.67
CA ALA A 125 -2.80 13.17 8.97
C ALA A 125 -2.36 14.61 9.16
N HIS A 126 -3.15 15.55 8.66
CA HIS A 126 -2.89 16.96 8.87
C HIS A 126 -3.08 17.29 10.37
N PRO A 127 -2.17 18.06 11.01
CA PRO A 127 -2.28 18.42 12.44
C PRO A 127 -3.63 19.08 12.81
N ASP A 128 -4.12 19.98 11.96
CA ASP A 128 -5.43 20.62 12.11
C ASP A 128 -6.63 19.77 11.63
N LYS A 129 -6.43 18.46 11.38
CA LYS A 129 -7.46 17.53 10.87
C LYS A 129 -8.09 17.92 9.53
N LYS A 130 -7.40 18.70 8.69
CA LYS A 130 -7.88 19.08 7.35
C LYS A 130 -8.05 17.88 6.43
N TRP A 131 -7.17 16.90 6.55
CA TRP A 131 -7.22 15.61 5.86
C TRP A 131 -6.56 14.52 6.70
N ALA A 132 -6.98 13.27 6.52
CA ALA A 132 -6.30 12.12 7.10
C ALA A 132 -6.37 10.91 6.18
N VAL A 133 -5.23 10.49 5.61
CA VAL A 133 -5.16 9.34 4.68
C VAL A 133 -4.95 8.01 5.41
N ARG A 134 -4.56 8.06 6.69
CA ARG A 134 -4.29 6.93 7.63
C ARG A 134 -4.89 5.59 7.19
N GLU A 135 -4.14 4.87 6.35
CA GLU A 135 -4.48 3.66 5.59
C GLU A 135 -5.80 3.82 4.84
N LEU A 136 -5.81 3.68 3.50
CA LEU A 136 -7.01 3.93 2.68
C LEU A 136 -8.28 3.23 3.22
N ILE A 137 -8.08 2.10 3.90
CA ILE A 137 -9.11 1.21 4.46
C ILE A 137 -9.14 1.12 6.00
N TRP A 138 -8.23 1.76 6.76
CA TRP A 138 -8.12 1.60 8.23
C TRP A 138 -7.94 2.93 9.00
N GLY A 139 -8.91 3.85 8.88
CA GLY A 139 -8.97 5.07 9.70
C GLY A 139 -9.52 4.81 11.12
N ARG A 140 -8.67 4.37 12.05
CA ARG A 140 -9.09 3.73 13.33
C ARG A 140 -9.40 4.65 14.54
N GLU A 141 -9.92 5.86 14.36
CA GLU A 141 -10.42 6.67 15.50
C GLU A 141 -11.94 6.91 15.41
N ASN A 142 -12.69 6.34 16.36
CA ASN A 142 -14.11 6.59 16.69
C ASN A 142 -15.21 6.05 15.74
N ARG A 143 -15.11 4.84 15.17
CA ARG A 143 -16.25 4.22 14.47
C ARG A 143 -16.46 2.75 14.88
N PRO A 144 -17.71 2.29 15.13
CA PRO A 144 -17.97 0.93 15.60
C PRO A 144 -17.51 -0.13 14.59
N ASP A 145 -16.80 -1.16 15.08
CA ASP A 145 -16.36 -2.34 14.34
C ASP A 145 -17.57 -3.13 13.81
N GLN A 146 -17.68 -3.31 12.49
CA GLN A 146 -18.44 -4.40 11.87
C GLN A 146 -17.83 -4.78 10.51
N ASP A 147 -17.69 -6.08 10.28
CA ASP A 147 -17.09 -6.75 9.12
C ASP A 147 -17.82 -6.46 7.80
N ALA A 148 -17.52 -5.33 7.15
CA ALA A 148 -17.80 -5.13 5.73
C ALA A 148 -16.47 -5.24 4.98
N GLY A 149 -16.40 -6.14 3.99
CA GLY A 149 -15.17 -6.42 3.23
C GLY A 149 -14.53 -5.14 2.70
N SER A 150 -13.33 -4.82 3.20
CA SER A 150 -12.52 -3.71 2.71
C SER A 150 -11.88 -4.10 1.38
N PHE A 151 -11.85 -3.19 0.42
CA PHE A 151 -11.22 -3.44 -0.89
C PHE A 151 -10.32 -2.28 -1.29
N THR A 152 -9.32 -2.59 -2.11
CA THR A 152 -8.44 -1.60 -2.73
C THR A 152 -7.98 -2.13 -4.07
N TYR A 153 -8.09 -1.30 -5.09
CA TYR A 153 -7.82 -1.60 -6.48
C TYR A 153 -7.01 -0.46 -7.08
N CYS A 154 -6.00 -0.80 -7.88
CA CYS A 154 -5.24 0.16 -8.67
C CYS A 154 -5.06 -0.42 -10.06
N TRP A 155 -5.45 0.33 -11.09
CA TRP A 155 -5.32 -0.07 -12.48
C TRP A 155 -5.18 1.16 -13.38
N GLY A 156 -4.53 1.00 -14.51
CA GLY A 156 -4.27 2.09 -15.44
C GLY A 156 -3.23 1.71 -16.47
N THR A 157 -2.87 2.68 -17.30
CA THR A 157 -1.78 2.57 -18.28
C THR A 157 -1.34 3.96 -18.73
N GLY A 158 -0.04 4.10 -19.03
CA GLY A 158 0.56 5.38 -19.39
C GLY A 158 0.35 6.41 -18.30
N ASP A 159 -0.33 7.50 -18.67
CA ASP A 159 -0.64 8.65 -17.82
C ASP A 159 -1.97 8.53 -17.06
N GLU A 160 -2.80 7.53 -17.34
CA GLU A 160 -4.17 7.47 -16.79
C GLU A 160 -4.31 6.27 -15.85
N TRP A 161 -4.49 6.57 -14.57
CA TRP A 161 -4.60 5.58 -13.50
C TRP A 161 -5.80 5.84 -12.60
N VAL A 162 -6.37 4.76 -12.08
CA VAL A 162 -7.48 4.78 -11.14
C VAL A 162 -7.06 4.03 -9.89
N VAL A 163 -7.30 4.63 -8.73
CA VAL A 163 -7.23 3.98 -7.43
C VAL A 163 -8.63 4.02 -6.84
N ARG A 164 -9.18 2.84 -6.58
CA ARG A 164 -10.49 2.66 -5.94
C ARG A 164 -10.32 1.91 -4.65
N TRP A 165 -10.98 2.37 -3.61
CA TRP A 165 -10.99 1.69 -2.34
C TRP A 165 -12.33 1.87 -1.65
N GLY A 166 -12.54 1.10 -0.62
CA GLY A 166 -13.80 1.14 0.08
C GLY A 166 -13.90 0.17 1.24
N GLY A 167 -15.06 0.21 1.88
CA GLY A 167 -15.32 -0.46 3.14
C GLY A 167 -15.66 0.54 4.24
N ARG A 168 -16.24 0.04 5.33
CA ARG A 168 -16.75 0.88 6.41
C ARG A 168 -15.59 1.59 7.13
N SER A 169 -15.65 2.92 7.21
CA SER A 169 -14.58 3.80 7.75
C SER A 169 -13.36 4.00 6.86
N SER A 170 -13.49 3.74 5.55
CA SER A 170 -12.47 4.14 4.59
C SER A 170 -12.41 5.67 4.41
N VAL A 171 -11.26 6.14 3.94
CA VAL A 171 -10.96 7.58 3.82
C VAL A 171 -11.67 8.16 2.59
N PRO A 172 -12.34 9.33 2.69
CA PRO A 172 -12.93 9.99 1.51
C PRO A 172 -11.89 10.33 0.44
N ALA A 173 -12.28 10.30 -0.83
CA ALA A 173 -11.38 10.65 -1.93
C ALA A 173 -10.84 12.08 -1.83
N THR A 174 -11.63 12.99 -1.23
CA THR A 174 -11.23 14.38 -0.97
C THR A 174 -10.01 14.50 -0.06
N ASP A 175 -9.94 13.70 0.99
CA ASP A 175 -8.83 13.73 1.96
C ASP A 175 -7.54 13.23 1.31
N VAL A 176 -7.65 12.18 0.48
CA VAL A 176 -6.53 11.65 -0.30
C VAL A 176 -6.02 12.69 -1.30
N ALA A 177 -6.94 13.36 -2.02
CA ALA A 177 -6.59 14.42 -2.95
C ALA A 177 -5.88 15.58 -2.24
N GLN A 178 -6.41 16.04 -1.10
CA GLN A 178 -5.81 17.11 -0.32
C GLN A 178 -4.42 16.76 0.21
N ALA A 179 -4.21 15.52 0.66
CA ALA A 179 -2.89 15.07 1.11
C ALA A 179 -1.86 15.05 -0.03
N LEU A 180 -2.30 14.66 -1.23
CA LEU A 180 -1.45 14.65 -2.43
C LEU A 180 -1.11 16.05 -2.94
N THR A 181 -1.94 17.05 -2.66
CA THR A 181 -1.73 18.44 -3.11
C THR A 181 -1.42 19.39 -1.96
N ASP A 182 -1.09 18.88 -0.78
CA ASP A 182 -0.77 19.71 0.38
C ASP A 182 0.45 20.61 0.08
N PRO A 183 0.43 21.91 0.40
CA PRO A 183 1.53 22.83 0.03
C PRO A 183 2.89 22.46 0.63
N PHE A 184 2.90 21.75 1.76
CA PHE A 184 4.14 21.39 2.47
C PHE A 184 4.45 19.90 2.34
N ALA A 185 3.43 19.07 2.52
CA ALA A 185 3.59 17.62 2.54
C ALA A 185 3.11 16.94 1.25
N GLY A 186 2.59 17.68 0.27
CA GLY A 186 2.06 17.17 -1.00
C GLY A 186 3.14 16.84 -2.02
N VAL A 187 2.71 16.34 -3.17
CA VAL A 187 3.57 16.15 -4.34
C VAL A 187 3.69 17.51 -5.02
N GLU A 188 4.91 18.00 -5.16
CA GLU A 188 5.18 19.29 -5.81
C GLU A 188 4.60 19.31 -7.23
N GLY A 189 3.87 20.38 -7.56
CA GLY A 189 3.20 20.53 -8.86
C GLY A 189 1.90 19.74 -9.03
N ALA A 190 1.50 18.92 -8.05
CA ALA A 190 0.24 18.20 -8.11
C ALA A 190 -0.96 19.14 -7.90
N THR A 191 -2.02 18.92 -8.67
CA THR A 191 -3.28 19.67 -8.55
C THR A 191 -4.46 18.72 -8.48
N ALA A 192 -5.55 19.13 -7.81
CA ALA A 192 -6.72 18.29 -7.63
C ALA A 192 -7.98 18.93 -8.23
N ARG A 193 -8.83 18.10 -8.83
CA ARG A 193 -10.19 18.43 -9.24
C ARG A 193 -11.17 17.52 -8.53
N HIS A 194 -12.17 18.11 -7.90
CA HIS A 194 -13.18 17.38 -7.12
C HIS A 194 -14.45 17.15 -7.94
N PHE A 195 -15.01 15.94 -7.83
CA PHE A 195 -16.27 15.53 -8.45
C PHE A 195 -17.23 14.96 -7.38
N GLY A 196 -17.38 15.72 -6.29
CA GLY A 196 -18.02 15.28 -5.04
C GLY A 196 -17.02 14.78 -4.00
N SER A 197 -17.52 14.21 -2.91
CA SER A 197 -16.71 13.66 -1.80
C SER A 197 -15.99 12.35 -2.17
N ASP A 198 -16.64 11.54 -3.02
CA ASP A 198 -16.22 10.17 -3.29
C ASP A 198 -15.36 10.02 -4.54
N ARG A 199 -15.25 11.09 -5.33
CA ARG A 199 -14.49 11.09 -6.58
C ARG A 199 -13.65 12.34 -6.72
N CYS A 200 -12.35 12.15 -6.88
CA CYS A 200 -11.39 13.21 -7.15
C CYS A 200 -10.46 12.79 -8.29
N GLU A 201 -9.83 13.76 -8.93
CA GLU A 201 -8.74 13.53 -9.88
C GLU A 201 -7.55 14.37 -9.44
N VAL A 202 -6.39 13.74 -9.28
CA VAL A 202 -5.12 14.43 -9.02
C VAL A 202 -4.28 14.38 -10.29
N ARG A 203 -3.69 15.52 -10.66
CA ARG A 203 -2.87 15.66 -11.87
C ARG A 203 -1.46 16.09 -11.52
N LEU A 204 -0.49 15.58 -12.26
CA LEU A 204 0.91 16.01 -12.27
C LEU A 204 1.40 15.92 -13.71
N GLY A 205 1.85 17.02 -14.31
CA GLY A 205 2.21 17.05 -15.73
C GLY A 205 1.05 16.57 -16.61
N SER A 206 1.28 15.53 -17.42
CA SER A 206 0.23 14.88 -18.23
C SER A 206 -0.52 13.77 -17.48
N ALA A 207 0.01 13.30 -16.35
CA ALA A 207 -0.57 12.22 -15.56
C ALA A 207 -1.88 12.62 -14.87
N ARG A 208 -2.80 11.65 -14.79
CA ARG A 208 -4.08 11.73 -14.10
C ARG A 208 -4.28 10.49 -13.23
N LEU A 209 -4.44 10.74 -11.93
CA LEU A 209 -4.81 9.75 -10.94
C LEU A 209 -6.24 9.99 -10.47
N ARG A 210 -7.17 9.15 -10.91
CA ARG A 210 -8.55 9.17 -10.44
C ARG A 210 -8.66 8.42 -9.13
N LEU A 211 -9.29 9.06 -8.16
CA LEU A 211 -9.50 8.58 -6.81
C LEU A 211 -10.98 8.27 -6.64
N GLU A 212 -11.31 7.02 -6.34
CA GLU A 212 -12.68 6.55 -6.14
C GLU A 212 -12.86 5.91 -4.77
N HIS A 213 -13.44 6.65 -3.84
CA HIS A 213 -13.94 6.10 -2.58
C HIS A 213 -15.33 5.49 -2.80
N ARG A 214 -15.60 4.34 -2.18
CA ARG A 214 -16.92 3.67 -2.23
C ARG A 214 -17.22 3.01 -0.90
N ASP A 215 -18.44 3.18 -0.39
CA ASP A 215 -18.84 2.53 0.86
C ASP A 215 -18.94 1.00 0.73
N VAL A 216 -19.36 0.51 -0.44
CA VAL A 216 -19.54 -0.90 -0.77
C VAL A 216 -18.92 -1.25 -2.12
N GLU A 217 -18.42 -2.46 -2.24
CA GLU A 217 -17.97 -3.01 -3.49
C GLU A 217 -19.20 -3.39 -4.33
N ARG A 218 -19.40 -2.78 -5.50
CA ARG A 218 -20.47 -3.23 -6.40
C ARG A 218 -20.04 -4.53 -7.09
N GLY A 219 -20.60 -5.63 -6.60
CA GLY A 219 -20.48 -7.00 -7.08
C GLY A 219 -20.50 -7.90 -5.85
N TRP A 220 -21.44 -8.85 -5.77
CA TRP A 220 -21.80 -9.75 -4.64
C TRP A 220 -23.18 -9.55 -3.96
N GLU A 221 -24.04 -8.64 -4.43
CA GLU A 221 -25.49 -8.78 -4.18
C GLU A 221 -26.31 -8.45 -5.45
N TYR A 222 -27.07 -9.45 -5.90
CA TYR A 222 -28.16 -9.41 -6.89
C TYR A 222 -27.90 -9.63 -8.39
N ASP A 223 -27.40 -10.83 -8.71
CA ASP A 223 -27.97 -11.66 -9.80
C ASP A 223 -29.23 -12.45 -9.33
N GLN A 224 -29.78 -12.14 -8.15
CA GLN A 224 -30.89 -12.89 -7.52
C GLN A 224 -32.21 -12.13 -7.28
N LEU A 225 -32.39 -10.86 -7.71
CA LEU A 225 -33.69 -10.18 -7.57
C LEU A 225 -34.12 -9.46 -8.84
N GLY A 226 -33.92 -10.11 -9.98
CA GLY A 226 -34.49 -9.74 -11.27
C GLY A 226 -35.72 -10.56 -11.69
N MET A 227 -36.22 -11.49 -10.88
CA MET A 227 -37.52 -12.14 -11.08
C MET A 227 -38.34 -12.12 -9.78
N ARG A 228 -39.42 -11.32 -9.81
CA ARG A 228 -40.62 -11.39 -8.96
C ARG A 228 -41.76 -11.93 -9.84
N PRO A 229 -42.95 -12.25 -9.30
CA PRO A 229 -43.32 -12.98 -8.09
C PRO A 229 -43.58 -14.48 -8.35
#